data_AF-A0A529ME85-F1
#
_entry.id   AF-A0A529ME85-F1
#
_cell.length_a   1.000
_cell.length_b   1.000
_cell.length_c   1.000
_cell.angle_alpha   90.00
_cell.angle_beta   90.00
_cell.angle_gamma   90.00
#
_symmetry.space_group_name_H-M   'P 1'
#
loop_
_entity.id
_entity.type
_entity.pdbx_description
1 polymer ?
#
loop_
_entity_poly.entity_id
_entity_poly.type
_entity_poly.pdbx_seq_one_letter_code
_entity_poly.pdbx_strand_id
1 'polypeptide(L)' 'DPDWLQKFRAAVTGFPEITGVYRMSGDLDYVLRARVADVKAYDRLYQRLIAKVALSDVSASFVMEEIKETTVVPVELR' A
#
# COMPACT_ATOMS: atom_id res chain seq x y z
N ASP A 1 8.07 -10.71 -13.87
CA ASP A 1 9.31 -11.23 -13.28
C ASP A 1 9.02 -11.82 -11.89
N PRO A 2 9.13 -13.13 -11.71
CA PRO A 2 8.88 -13.81 -10.43
C PRO A 2 9.76 -13.31 -9.28
N ASP A 3 11.02 -12.96 -9.56
CA ASP A 3 11.98 -12.52 -8.54
C ASP A 3 11.63 -11.12 -8.04
N TRP A 4 11.22 -10.24 -8.96
CA TRP A 4 10.70 -8.92 -8.61
C TRP A 4 9.47 -9.03 -7.72
N LEU A 5 8.52 -9.92 -8.04
CA LEU A 5 7.29 -10.07 -7.26
C LEU A 5 7.58 -10.56 -5.84
N GLN A 6 8.54 -11.47 -5.68
CA GLN A 6 8.96 -11.95 -4.36
C GLN A 6 9.59 -10.82 -3.54
N LYS A 7 10.48 -10.01 -4.14
CA LYS A 7 11.09 -8.84 -3.49
C LYS A 7 10.04 -7.80 -3.12
N PHE A 8 9.11 -7.51 -4.03
CA PHE A 8 8.01 -6.58 -3.78
C PHE A 8 7.16 -7.03 -2.59
N ARG A 9 6.70 -8.29 -2.59
CA ARG A 9 5.92 -8.85 -1.47
C ARG A 9 6.67 -8.75 -0.16
N ALA A 10 7.92 -9.20 -0.12
CA ALA A 10 8.74 -9.15 1.09
C ALA A 10 8.98 -7.71 1.59
N ALA A 11 9.16 -6.76 0.66
CA ALA A 11 9.30 -5.35 0.99
C ALA A 11 8.02 -4.82 1.63
N VAL A 12 6.87 -4.90 0.94
CA VAL A 12 5.62 -4.27 1.39
C VAL A 12 5.07 -4.88 2.67
N THR A 13 5.23 -6.19 2.90
CA THR A 13 4.81 -6.84 4.15
C THR A 13 5.73 -6.51 5.33
N GLY A 14 6.93 -6.00 5.06
CA GLY A 14 7.90 -5.62 6.09
C GLY A 14 7.71 -4.20 6.65
N PHE A 15 6.79 -3.41 6.10
CA PHE A 15 6.50 -2.06 6.57
C PHE A 15 5.22 -2.04 7.40
N PRO A 16 5.29 -1.79 8.73
CA PRO A 16 4.09 -1.70 9.56
C PRO A 16 3.19 -0.53 9.18
N GLU A 17 3.73 0.50 8.52
CA GLU A 17 2.96 1.63 8.01
C GLU A 17 2.02 1.21 6.86
N ILE A 18 2.32 0.13 6.12
CA ILE A 18 1.48 -0.39 5.03
C ILE A 18 0.41 -1.30 5.63
N THR A 19 -0.83 -0.85 5.63
CA THR A 19 -1.98 -1.55 6.23
C THR A 19 -2.80 -2.33 5.20
N GLY A 20 -2.54 -2.14 3.91
CA GLY A 20 -3.19 -2.89 2.85
C GLY A 20 -2.40 -2.86 1.55
N VAL A 21 -2.42 -3.97 0.83
CA VAL A 21 -1.83 -4.08 -0.51
C VAL A 21 -2.80 -4.86 -1.37
N TYR A 22 -3.27 -4.22 -2.44
CA TYR A 22 -4.28 -4.77 -3.33
C TYR A 22 -3.70 -4.83 -4.73
N ARG A 23 -3.74 -6.01 -5.35
CA ARG A 23 -3.47 -6.14 -6.78
C ARG A 23 -4.75 -5.74 -7.51
N MET A 24 -4.62 -4.81 -8.44
CA MET A 24 -5.75 -4.28 -9.17
C MET A 24 -5.80 -4.87 -10.59
N SER A 25 -6.99 -4.94 -11.15
CA SER A 25 -7.19 -5.04 -12.60
C SER A 25 -7.39 -3.63 -13.15
N GLY A 26 -6.68 -3.25 -14.21
CA GLY A 26 -6.77 -1.93 -14.82
C GLY A 26 -5.38 -1.31 -15.07
N ASP A 27 -5.32 0.01 -15.11
CA ASP A 27 -4.09 0.76 -15.44
C ASP A 27 -3.04 0.72 -14.32
N LEU A 28 -3.48 0.52 -13.07
CA LEU A 28 -2.61 0.36 -11.91
C LEU A 28 -2.44 -1.13 -11.60
N ASP A 29 -1.20 -1.58 -11.41
CA ASP A 29 -0.95 -2.96 -10.99
C ASP A 29 -1.27 -3.18 -9.50
N TYR A 30 -0.94 -2.20 -8.66
CA TYR A 30 -1.08 -2.29 -7.21
C TYR A 30 -1.54 -0.98 -6.59
N VAL A 31 -2.41 -1.09 -5.57
CA VAL A 31 -2.75 -0.01 -4.65
C VAL A 31 -2.26 -0.36 -3.26
N LEU A 32 -1.44 0.52 -2.69
CA LEU A 32 -0.94 0.40 -1.33
C LEU A 32 -1.70 1.39 -0.44
N ARG A 33 -2.17 0.89 0.69
CA ARG A 33 -2.76 1.70 1.74
C ARG A 33 -1.76 1.82 2.88
N ALA A 34 -1.42 3.04 3.26
CA ALA A 34 -0.50 3.31 4.36
C ALA A 34 -1.08 4.29 5.38
N ARG A 35 -0.69 4.11 6.64
CA ARG A 35 -0.98 5.03 7.75
C ARG A 35 0.32 5.66 8.21
N VAL A 36 0.39 6.97 8.14
CA VAL A 36 1.56 7.75 8.52
C VAL A 36 1.12 8.99 9.31
N ALA A 37 2.01 9.50 10.16
CA ALA A 37 1.70 10.65 11.01
C ALA A 37 1.58 11.96 10.23
N ASP A 38 2.36 12.12 9.15
CA ASP A 38 2.40 13.33 8.33
C ASP A 38 3.04 13.04 6.95
N VAL A 39 3.12 14.09 6.12
CA VAL A 39 3.73 14.03 4.78
C VAL A 39 5.22 13.70 4.83
N LYS A 40 5.95 14.08 5.89
CA LYS A 40 7.37 13.75 6.04
C LYS A 40 7.57 12.26 6.35
N ALA A 41 6.66 11.66 7.11
CA ALA A 41 6.63 10.23 7.36
C ALA A 41 6.29 9.44 6.10
N TYR A 42 5.40 9.97 5.25
CA TYR A 42 5.17 9.43 3.90
C TYR A 42 6.46 9.43 3.07
N ASP A 43 7.18 10.56 2.98
CA ASP A 43 8.43 10.64 2.21
C ASP A 43 9.48 9.62 2.70
N ARG A 44 9.65 9.48 4.02
CA ARG A 44 10.54 8.44 4.60
C ARG A 44 10.10 7.03 4.24
N LEU A 45 8.80 6.73 4.27
CA LEU A 45 8.25 5.43 3.87
C LEU A 45 8.54 5.17 2.38
N TYR A 46 8.25 6.16 1.53
CA TYR A 46 8.48 6.09 0.08
C TYR A 46 9.95 5.82 -0.25
N GLN A 47 10.88 6.59 0.34
CA GLN A 47 12.32 6.40 0.14
C GLN A 47 12.79 5.01 0.58
N ARG A 48 12.32 4.52 1.74
CA ARG A 48 12.65 3.16 2.22
C ARG A 48 12.09 2.08 1.31
N LEU A 49 10.92 2.31 0.69
CA LEU A 49 10.29 1.36 -0.21
C LEU A 49 11.04 1.27 -1.54
N ILE A 50 11.31 2.40 -2.20
CA ILE A 50 12.05 2.41 -3.48
C ILE A 50 13.50 1.93 -3.35
N ALA A 51 14.10 2.05 -2.16
CA ALA A 51 15.42 1.50 -1.86
C ALA A 51 15.43 -0.04 -1.82
N LYS A 52 14.28 -0.68 -1.57
CA LYS A 52 14.15 -2.15 -1.48
C LYS A 52 13.62 -2.80 -2.75
N VAL A 53 12.76 -2.10 -3.49
CA VAL A 53 12.13 -2.61 -4.70
C VAL A 53 12.05 -1.52 -5.75
N ALA A 54 12.45 -1.86 -6.98
CA ALA A 54 12.27 -0.96 -8.11
C ALA A 54 10.78 -0.82 -8.40
N LEU A 55 10.25 0.40 -8.31
CA LEU A 55 8.87 0.73 -8.65
C LEU A 55 8.86 1.62 -9.89
N SER A 56 7.87 1.40 -10.75
CA SER A 56 7.61 2.23 -11.93
C SER A 56 6.32 2.99 -11.70
N ASP A 57 6.30 4.26 -12.13
CA ASP A 57 5.09 5.12 -12.15
C ASP A 57 4.31 5.16 -10.83
N VAL A 58 4.96 5.65 -9.77
CA VAL A 58 4.33 5.76 -8.46
C VAL A 58 3.58 7.07 -8.34
N SER A 59 2.26 6.98 -8.13
CA SER A 59 1.42 8.10 -7.72
C SER A 59 0.94 7.92 -6.28
N ALA A 60 0.91 9.01 -5.52
CA ALA A 60 0.41 9.02 -4.15
C ALA A 60 -0.73 10.01 -4.00
N SER A 61 -1.79 9.55 -3.34
CA SER A 61 -2.95 10.36 -2.99
C SER A 61 -3.12 10.33 -1.48
N PHE A 62 -3.34 11.50 -0.89
CA PHE A 62 -3.61 11.64 0.54
C PHE A 62 -5.11 11.69 0.75
N VAL A 63 -5.61 10.85 1.66
CA VAL A 63 -7.00 10.91 2.09
C VAL A 63 -7.19 12.15 2.95
N MET A 64 -8.06 13.06 2.53
CA MET A 64 -8.34 14.31 3.25
C MET A 64 -9.26 14.10 4.45
N GLU A 65 -10.26 13.22 4.29
CA GLU A 65 -11.22 12.87 5.32
C GLU A 65 -11.50 11.37 5.28
N GLU A 66 -11.48 10.74 6.44
CA GLU A 66 -11.93 9.37 6.60
C GLU A 66 -13.39 9.33 7.03
N ILE A 67 -14.29 9.17 6.06
CA ILE A 67 -15.74 9.14 6.32
C ILE A 67 -16.14 7.82 7.00
N LYS A 68 -15.52 6.69 6.61
CA LYS A 68 -15.78 5.36 7.18
C LYS A 68 -14.61 4.41 6.96
N GLU A 69 -14.13 3.80 8.04
CA GLU A 69 -13.25 2.63 8.03
C GLU A 69 -13.84 1.56 8.95
N THR A 70 -13.95 0.32 8.47
CA THR A 70 -14.39 -0.80 9.31
C THR A 70 -13.79 -2.10 8.82
N THR A 71 -13.50 -2.99 9.77
CA THR A 71 -13.11 -4.38 9.50
C THR A 71 -14.30 -5.33 9.54
N VAL A 72 -15.50 -4.83 9.89
CA VAL A 72 -16.72 -5.62 9.96
C VAL A 72 -17.16 -5.99 8.55
N VAL A 73 -17.14 -7.29 8.25
CA VAL A 73 -17.70 -7.84 7.01
C VAL A 73 -19.15 -8.23 7.27
N PRO A 74 -20.14 -7.64 6.59
CA PRO A 74 -21.51 -8.07 6.71
C PRO A 74 -21.64 -9.46 6.09
N VAL A 75 -21.93 -10.46 6.92
CA VAL A 75 -22.25 -11.81 6.47
C VAL A 75 -23.75 -12.03 6.63
N GLU A 76 -24.46 -12.25 5.53
CA GLU A 76 -25.80 -12.85 5.60
C GLU A 76 -25.61 -14.30 6.02
N LEU A 77 -25.94 -14.63 7.28
CA LEU A 77 -26.10 -16.02 7.70
C LEU A 77 -27.38 -16.54 7.02
N ARG A 78 -27.22 -17.34 5.96
CA ARG A 78 -28.31 -18.14 5.37
C ARG A 78 -28.43 -19.47 6.09
#